data_AF-A0A3B0KHX4-F1
#
_entry.id   AF-A0A3B0KHX4-F1
#
_cell.length_a   1.000
_cell.length_b   1.000
_cell.length_c   1.000
_cell.angle_alpha   90.00
_cell.angle_beta   90.00
_cell.angle_gamma   90.00
#
_symmetry.space_group_name_H-M   'P 1'
#
loop_
_entity.id
_entity.type
_entity.pdbx_description
1 polymer ?
#
loop_
_entity_poly.entity_id
_entity_poly.type
_entity_poly.pdbx_seq_one_letter_code
_entity_poly.pdbx_strand_id
1 'polypeptide(L)'
;MKGFNMKVCALAACLLLVGHVSGYSMEDLCAQWSGSGYVGDPADCHGWGYCQGQKLVSWNKCPNGRVFNAPTSTCGFANSTICTTSAVATCTAAKSPMYVAVPSDCNQYGYCFGNGSIGYGNCGAGGVYAANNNTCVWGPTCPQDTICRFMKNDIFVGDPNNCGSYLQCNNGYGTPGQCGTGKFYNPGNGMCQGTNPCTGESGNSGSNPGTTYTVGQSVAAVCTGGTAIAPATTFFMPDKQTCYGYFYCTTAAGNGVWNACLTGTHFDPDTQKCVSPASVDCTYNRCGNVNSPFMAVSGQNCKQYEICSSGATAYCPSSNPFYDEVHNICTKDKPAYTICGAE
;
A
#
# COMPACT_ATOMS: atom_id res chain seq x y z
N MET A 1 15.21 -59.86 -14.78
CA MET A 1 13.98 -59.04 -14.86
C MET A 1 13.26 -59.11 -13.53
N LYS A 2 13.41 -58.10 -12.67
CA LYS A 2 12.60 -57.93 -11.46
C LYS A 2 11.89 -56.59 -11.61
N GLY A 3 10.56 -56.67 -11.70
CA GLY A 3 9.67 -55.55 -11.99
C GLY A 3 9.52 -54.60 -10.80
N PHE A 4 9.27 -53.36 -11.18
CA PHE A 4 9.02 -52.17 -10.37
C PHE A 4 7.97 -52.36 -9.26
N ASN A 5 8.18 -51.70 -8.13
CA ASN A 5 7.10 -51.20 -7.28
C ASN A 5 7.51 -49.84 -6.71
N MET A 6 7.25 -48.80 -7.50
CA MET A 6 7.41 -47.41 -7.13
C MET A 6 6.09 -46.99 -6.46
N LYS A 7 6.09 -46.86 -5.13
CA LYS A 7 4.93 -46.36 -4.39
C LYS A 7 4.78 -44.87 -4.70
N VAL A 8 3.79 -44.56 -5.53
CA VAL A 8 3.28 -43.21 -5.75
C VAL A 8 2.66 -42.74 -4.44
N CYS A 9 3.33 -41.83 -3.72
CA CYS A 9 2.69 -41.03 -2.69
C CYS A 9 1.80 -39.99 -3.40
N ALA A 10 0.50 -40.26 -3.45
CA ALA A 10 -0.49 -39.28 -3.86
C ALA A 10 -0.46 -38.11 -2.86
N LEU A 11 0.06 -36.97 -3.31
CA LEU A 11 -0.10 -35.68 -2.64
C LEU A 11 -1.59 -35.35 -2.62
N ALA A 12 -2.21 -35.54 -1.45
CA ALA A 12 -3.51 -34.94 -1.17
C ALA A 12 -3.32 -33.42 -1.05
N ALA A 13 -3.46 -32.72 -2.18
CA ALA A 13 -3.61 -31.27 -2.20
C ALA A 13 -4.95 -30.95 -1.55
N CYS A 14 -4.93 -30.68 -0.24
CA CYS A 14 -6.05 -30.12 0.48
C CYS A 14 -6.20 -28.67 0.01
N LEU A 15 -6.99 -28.46 -1.05
CA LEU A 15 -7.44 -27.15 -1.50
C LEU A 15 -8.37 -26.57 -0.42
N LEU A 16 -7.76 -25.96 0.59
CA LEU A 16 -8.45 -25.02 1.45
C LEU A 16 -8.62 -23.73 0.65
N LEU A 17 -9.83 -23.54 0.12
CA LEU A 17 -10.31 -22.24 -0.29
C LEU A 17 -10.46 -21.38 0.97
N VAL A 18 -9.37 -20.73 1.38
CA VAL A 18 -9.40 -19.66 2.38
C VAL A 18 -9.65 -18.36 1.62
N GLY A 19 -10.65 -17.61 2.07
CA GLY A 19 -11.04 -16.33 1.49
C GLY A 19 -9.83 -15.40 1.33
N HIS A 20 -9.84 -14.65 0.23
CA HIS A 20 -8.79 -13.68 -0.10
C HIS A 20 -8.57 -12.69 1.04
N VAL A 21 -7.32 -12.65 1.53
CA VAL A 21 -6.72 -11.45 2.09
C VAL A 21 -5.56 -11.13 1.17
N SER A 22 -5.52 -9.90 0.66
CA SER A 22 -4.42 -9.31 -0.09
C SER A 22 -3.15 -9.23 0.79
N GLY A 23 -2.55 -10.38 1.08
CA GLY A 23 -1.34 -10.52 1.88
C GLY A 23 -0.23 -11.16 1.05
N TYR A 24 0.96 -10.60 1.14
CA TYR A 24 2.17 -11.13 0.54
C TYR A 24 2.51 -12.52 1.13
N SER A 25 3.09 -13.43 0.35
CA SER A 25 3.72 -14.64 0.89
C SER A 25 5.19 -14.37 1.22
N MET A 26 5.84 -15.25 2.01
CA MET A 26 7.28 -15.13 2.26
C MET A 26 8.11 -15.28 0.98
N GLU A 27 7.62 -16.03 0.00
CA GLU A 27 8.21 -16.12 -1.34
C GLU A 27 8.13 -14.77 -2.06
N ASP A 28 7.00 -14.06 -1.99
CA ASP A 28 6.86 -12.72 -2.56
C ASP A 28 7.85 -11.74 -1.90
N LEU A 29 7.97 -11.80 -0.57
CA LEU A 29 8.95 -11.00 0.18
C LEU A 29 10.38 -11.25 -0.31
N CYS A 30 10.77 -12.53 -0.41
CA CYS A 30 12.10 -12.90 -0.87
C CYS A 30 12.34 -12.49 -2.33
N ALA A 31 11.34 -12.60 -3.21
CA ALA A 31 11.45 -12.23 -4.61
C ALA A 31 11.77 -10.75 -4.79
N GLN A 32 11.30 -9.88 -3.88
CA GLN A 32 11.53 -8.43 -3.95
C GLN A 32 12.85 -7.97 -3.35
N TRP A 33 13.67 -8.86 -2.78
CA TRP A 33 14.87 -8.48 -2.05
C TRP A 33 16.15 -9.08 -2.63
N SER A 34 17.10 -8.21 -2.97
CA SER A 34 18.41 -8.61 -3.54
C SER A 34 19.36 -9.18 -2.48
N GLY A 35 19.11 -8.88 -1.21
CA GLY A 35 19.93 -9.33 -0.10
C GLY A 35 19.64 -10.75 0.35
N SER A 36 20.20 -11.11 1.51
CA SER A 36 19.87 -12.32 2.23
C SER A 36 19.63 -12.02 3.71
N GLY A 37 18.79 -12.83 4.34
CA GLY A 37 18.43 -12.67 5.74
C GLY A 37 17.01 -13.11 6.02
N TYR A 38 16.53 -12.77 7.21
CA TYR A 38 15.23 -13.24 7.70
C TYR A 38 14.11 -12.21 7.42
N VAL A 39 12.96 -12.72 7.00
CA VAL A 39 11.70 -12.00 6.81
C VAL A 39 10.62 -12.60 7.70
N GLY A 40 9.62 -11.79 8.06
CA GLY A 40 8.49 -12.24 8.86
C GLY A 40 7.44 -12.95 8.01
N ASP A 41 6.74 -13.93 8.59
CA ASP A 41 5.61 -14.58 7.93
C ASP A 41 4.37 -13.65 8.01
N PRO A 42 3.80 -13.22 6.87
CA PRO A 42 2.63 -12.34 6.86
C PRO A 42 1.35 -12.97 7.42
N ALA A 43 1.30 -14.30 7.54
CA ALA A 43 0.18 -15.04 8.12
C ALA A 43 0.39 -15.40 9.61
N ASP A 44 1.61 -15.37 10.12
CA ASP A 44 1.95 -15.78 11.48
C ASP A 44 3.10 -14.94 12.06
N CYS A 45 2.83 -14.09 13.06
CA CYS A 45 3.88 -13.26 13.66
C CYS A 45 4.92 -14.05 14.48
N HIS A 46 4.74 -15.36 14.67
CA HIS A 46 5.78 -16.25 15.19
C HIS A 46 6.64 -16.85 14.08
N GLY A 47 6.15 -16.83 12.84
CA GLY A 47 6.81 -17.39 11.66
C GLY A 47 7.89 -16.47 11.10
N TRP A 48 8.92 -17.09 10.54
CA TRP A 48 9.97 -16.42 9.80
C TRP A 48 10.43 -17.27 8.61
N GLY A 49 10.93 -16.58 7.58
CA GLY A 49 11.56 -17.16 6.41
C GLY A 49 12.99 -16.64 6.24
N TYR A 50 13.89 -17.44 5.68
CA TYR A 50 15.23 -17.02 5.29
C TYR A 50 15.29 -16.90 3.77
N CYS A 51 15.56 -15.67 3.30
CA CYS A 51 15.73 -15.34 1.90
C CYS A 51 17.20 -15.45 1.50
N GLN A 52 17.46 -16.07 0.36
CA GLN A 52 18.78 -16.07 -0.28
C GLN A 52 18.61 -16.17 -1.80
N GLY A 53 19.22 -15.23 -2.53
CA GLY A 53 19.16 -15.23 -4.00
C GLY A 53 17.73 -15.12 -4.53
N GLN A 54 16.94 -14.20 -3.96
CA GLN A 54 15.52 -13.98 -4.25
C GLN A 54 14.58 -15.16 -4.02
N LYS A 55 15.01 -16.16 -3.24
CA LYS A 55 14.20 -17.34 -2.94
C LYS A 55 14.06 -17.53 -1.44
N LEU A 56 12.88 -18.01 -1.04
CA LEU A 56 12.70 -18.60 0.28
C LEU A 56 13.44 -19.94 0.31
N VAL A 57 14.47 -20.06 1.13
CA VAL A 57 15.28 -21.29 1.21
C VAL A 57 15.13 -22.04 2.54
N SER A 58 14.55 -21.39 3.55
CA SER A 58 14.20 -22.03 4.83
C SER A 58 13.12 -21.23 5.53
N TRP A 59 12.31 -21.87 6.37
CA TRP A 59 11.28 -21.23 7.18
C TRP A 59 11.02 -22.05 8.44
N ASN A 60 10.67 -21.36 9.53
CA ASN A 60 10.26 -22.00 10.77
C ASN A 60 9.51 -20.99 11.65
N LYS A 61 9.20 -21.39 12.89
CA LYS A 61 8.66 -20.50 13.92
C LYS A 61 9.71 -20.18 14.98
N CYS A 62 9.56 -19.02 15.61
CA CYS A 62 10.32 -18.66 16.79
C CYS A 62 10.05 -19.65 17.94
N PRO A 63 11.09 -20.10 18.66
CA PRO A 63 10.93 -21.09 19.73
C PRO A 63 10.21 -20.50 20.95
N ASN A 64 9.57 -21.37 21.73
CA ASN A 64 8.93 -21.01 23.01
C ASN A 64 7.85 -19.91 22.88
N GLY A 65 7.13 -19.85 21.75
CA GLY A 65 6.07 -18.87 21.53
C GLY A 65 6.56 -17.42 21.40
N ARG A 66 7.86 -17.23 21.13
CA ARG A 66 8.44 -15.90 20.87
C ARG A 66 7.88 -15.31 19.57
N VAL A 67 7.88 -13.99 19.47
CA VAL A 67 7.38 -13.25 18.30
C VAL A 67 8.57 -12.84 17.44
N PHE A 68 8.46 -12.99 16.13
CA PHE A 68 9.52 -12.58 15.20
C PHE A 68 9.45 -11.08 14.95
N ASN A 69 10.56 -10.39 15.17
CA ASN A 69 10.75 -8.98 14.83
C ASN A 69 11.50 -8.92 13.50
N ALA A 70 10.78 -8.64 12.41
CA ALA A 70 11.37 -8.56 11.07
C ALA A 70 12.42 -7.45 10.93
N PRO A 71 12.17 -6.19 11.38
CA PRO A 71 13.16 -5.13 11.33
C PRO A 71 14.53 -5.51 11.92
N THR A 72 14.54 -6.20 13.07
CA THR A 72 15.78 -6.65 13.73
C THR A 72 16.22 -8.06 13.33
N SER A 73 15.40 -8.78 12.57
CA SER A 73 15.61 -10.18 12.19
C SER A 73 15.82 -11.13 13.38
N THR A 74 15.08 -10.95 14.48
CA THR A 74 15.26 -11.73 15.72
C THR A 74 13.95 -12.15 16.39
N CYS A 75 13.99 -13.22 17.18
CA CYS A 75 12.86 -13.68 17.99
C CYS A 75 12.85 -13.00 19.37
N GLY A 76 11.89 -12.10 19.58
CA GLY A 76 11.68 -11.38 20.83
C GLY A 76 10.61 -12.01 21.73
N PHE A 77 10.55 -11.57 22.99
CA PHE A 77 9.50 -11.99 23.91
C PHE A 77 8.18 -11.31 23.55
N ALA A 78 7.07 -12.07 23.58
CA ALA A 78 5.75 -11.55 23.23
C ALA A 78 5.31 -10.35 24.08
N ASN A 79 5.83 -10.19 25.30
CA ASN A 79 5.50 -9.06 26.17
C ASN A 79 6.16 -7.74 25.81
N SER A 80 7.15 -7.75 24.90
CA SER A 80 7.94 -6.58 24.51
C SER A 80 8.17 -6.50 23.00
N THR A 81 7.58 -7.40 22.20
CA THR A 81 7.72 -7.46 20.74
C THR A 81 6.35 -7.45 20.10
N ILE A 82 6.17 -6.56 19.13
CA ILE A 82 4.90 -6.37 18.43
C ILE A 82 4.66 -7.56 17.50
N CYS A 83 3.51 -8.21 17.65
CA CYS A 83 2.99 -9.18 16.68
C CYS A 83 2.39 -8.39 15.51
N THR A 84 3.13 -8.30 14.41
CA THR A 84 2.78 -7.49 13.23
C THR A 84 1.46 -7.87 12.57
N THR A 85 0.98 -9.09 12.80
CA THR A 85 -0.28 -9.60 12.25
C THR A 85 -1.47 -9.44 13.21
N SER A 86 -1.26 -9.05 14.47
CA SER A 86 -2.34 -8.91 15.46
C SER A 86 -2.02 -7.95 16.61
N ALA A 87 -2.74 -6.83 16.63
CA ALA A 87 -2.76 -5.90 17.75
C ALA A 87 -3.25 -6.56 19.04
N VAL A 88 -4.27 -7.43 18.94
CA VAL A 88 -4.85 -8.14 20.08
C VAL A 88 -3.85 -9.10 20.70
N ALA A 89 -3.14 -9.88 19.87
CA ALA A 89 -2.10 -10.79 20.36
C ALA A 89 -0.98 -10.02 21.07
N THR A 90 -0.58 -8.88 20.51
CA THR A 90 0.41 -7.99 21.12
C THR A 90 -0.07 -7.50 22.49
N CYS A 91 -1.28 -6.92 22.59
CA CYS A 91 -1.77 -6.36 23.85
C CYS A 91 -2.08 -7.42 24.92
N THR A 92 -2.49 -8.63 24.51
CA THR A 92 -2.69 -9.77 25.44
C THR A 92 -1.38 -10.14 26.15
N ALA A 93 -0.26 -10.08 25.42
CA ALA A 93 1.05 -10.45 25.95
C ALA A 93 1.76 -9.27 26.66
N ALA A 94 1.50 -8.03 26.25
CA ALA A 94 2.12 -6.82 26.77
C ALA A 94 2.03 -6.72 28.31
N LYS A 95 3.15 -6.39 28.96
CA LYS A 95 3.26 -6.17 30.42
C LYS A 95 3.51 -4.71 30.81
N SER A 96 3.61 -3.84 29.81
CA SER A 96 3.76 -2.39 29.96
C SER A 96 2.92 -1.69 28.91
N PRO A 97 2.58 -0.41 29.10
CA PRO A 97 1.84 0.33 28.09
C PRO A 97 2.62 0.51 26.80
N MET A 98 1.95 0.35 25.65
CA MET A 98 2.55 0.60 24.33
C MET A 98 1.49 0.84 23.27
N TYR A 99 1.87 1.52 22.20
CA TYR A 99 1.02 1.69 21.02
C TYR A 99 1.32 0.64 19.95
N VAL A 100 0.29 0.19 19.25
CA VAL A 100 0.37 -0.81 18.20
C VAL A 100 -0.49 -0.40 17.01
N ALA A 101 -0.03 -0.71 15.79
CA ALA A 101 -0.88 -0.58 14.61
C ALA A 101 -2.02 -1.61 14.67
N VAL A 102 -3.17 -1.25 14.11
CA VAL A 102 -4.30 -2.17 13.88
C VAL A 102 -4.24 -2.61 12.42
N PRO A 103 -3.80 -3.85 12.10
CA PRO A 103 -3.57 -4.26 10.71
C PRO A 103 -4.82 -4.23 9.80
N SER A 104 -6.01 -4.29 10.39
CA SER A 104 -7.29 -4.29 9.66
C SER A 104 -7.87 -2.88 9.46
N ASP A 105 -7.35 -1.88 10.17
CA ASP A 105 -7.84 -0.51 10.10
C ASP A 105 -6.69 0.46 10.38
N CYS A 106 -6.16 1.04 9.31
CA CYS A 106 -5.01 1.93 9.39
C CYS A 106 -5.32 3.32 9.91
N ASN A 107 -6.60 3.69 10.03
CA ASN A 107 -7.04 4.91 10.70
C ASN A 107 -7.08 4.72 12.23
N GLN A 108 -7.07 3.47 12.70
CA GLN A 108 -7.03 3.12 14.12
C GLN A 108 -5.64 2.73 14.62
N TYR A 109 -5.41 3.00 15.91
CA TYR A 109 -4.28 2.48 16.66
C TYR A 109 -4.75 1.85 17.97
N GLY A 110 -4.04 0.81 18.41
CA GLY A 110 -4.26 0.18 19.69
C GLY A 110 -3.34 0.79 20.75
N TYR A 111 -3.88 1.01 21.94
CA TYR A 111 -3.12 1.28 23.15
C TYR A 111 -3.24 0.08 24.08
N CYS A 112 -2.15 -0.68 24.22
CA CYS A 112 -2.09 -1.76 25.19
C CYS A 112 -1.88 -1.16 26.58
N PHE A 113 -2.70 -1.56 27.55
CA PHE A 113 -2.57 -1.06 28.94
C PHE A 113 -1.51 -1.81 29.76
N GLY A 114 -0.93 -2.88 29.23
CA GLY A 114 0.03 -3.74 29.94
C GLY A 114 -0.61 -4.76 30.91
N ASN A 115 -1.94 -4.82 30.96
CA ASN A 115 -2.72 -5.77 31.76
C ASN A 115 -3.44 -6.82 30.88
N GLY A 116 -3.09 -6.93 29.61
CA GLY A 116 -3.78 -7.76 28.62
C GLY A 116 -4.89 -7.04 27.84
N SER A 117 -5.29 -5.83 28.26
CA SER A 117 -6.37 -5.07 27.62
C SER A 117 -5.86 -4.13 26.53
N ILE A 118 -6.70 -3.86 25.54
CA ILE A 118 -6.47 -2.91 24.45
C ILE A 118 -7.55 -1.83 24.46
N GLY A 119 -7.13 -0.56 24.33
CA GLY A 119 -8.02 0.56 23.97
C GLY A 119 -7.75 0.95 22.53
N TYR A 120 -8.78 1.41 21.81
CA TYR A 120 -8.63 1.88 20.44
C TYR A 120 -8.72 3.40 20.37
N GLY A 121 -7.81 3.99 19.60
CA GLY A 121 -7.85 5.40 19.22
C GLY A 121 -7.89 5.55 17.70
N ASN A 122 -8.24 6.74 17.23
CA ASN A 122 -8.44 7.04 15.82
C ASN A 122 -7.62 8.27 15.41
N CYS A 123 -7.05 8.26 14.20
CA CYS A 123 -6.21 9.33 13.67
C CYS A 123 -6.98 10.49 13.04
N GLY A 124 -8.31 10.51 13.13
CA GLY A 124 -9.19 11.50 12.51
C GLY A 124 -9.36 11.28 11.00
N ALA A 125 -10.23 12.08 10.38
CA ALA A 125 -10.49 11.96 8.94
C ALA A 125 -9.21 12.19 8.11
N GLY A 126 -8.86 11.21 7.27
CA GLY A 126 -7.66 11.24 6.41
C GLY A 126 -6.33 10.98 7.14
N GLY A 127 -6.37 10.68 8.45
CA GLY A 127 -5.19 10.28 9.22
C GLY A 127 -4.97 8.77 9.18
N VAL A 128 -3.71 8.34 9.27
CA VAL A 128 -3.30 6.94 9.40
C VAL A 128 -2.21 6.80 10.44
N TYR A 129 -2.16 5.65 11.12
CA TYR A 129 -1.19 5.41 12.17
C TYR A 129 0.16 4.92 11.63
N ALA A 130 1.23 5.62 11.97
CA ALA A 130 2.62 5.26 11.65
C ALA A 130 3.29 4.59 12.85
N ALA A 131 3.44 3.26 12.81
CA ALA A 131 3.97 2.46 13.92
C ALA A 131 5.47 2.63 14.18
N ASN A 132 6.23 3.12 13.20
CA ASN A 132 7.67 3.31 13.33
C ASN A 132 8.04 4.43 14.31
N ASN A 133 7.17 5.42 14.51
CA ASN A 133 7.37 6.55 15.42
C ASN A 133 6.17 6.82 16.35
N ASN A 134 5.14 5.96 16.31
CA ASN A 134 3.92 6.06 17.09
C ASN A 134 3.15 7.38 16.92
N THR A 135 2.99 7.84 15.67
CA THR A 135 2.27 9.08 15.38
C THR A 135 1.16 8.88 14.35
N CYS A 136 0.09 9.68 14.45
CA CYS A 136 -0.87 9.80 13.37
C CYS A 136 -0.28 10.74 12.31
N VAL A 137 -0.12 10.22 11.11
CA VAL A 137 0.31 10.97 9.92
C VAL A 137 -0.85 11.11 8.97
N TRP A 138 -0.79 12.09 8.09
CA TRP A 138 -1.84 12.30 7.12
C TRP A 138 -1.51 11.56 5.82
N GLY A 139 -2.44 10.74 5.31
CA GLY A 139 -2.25 9.96 4.10
C GLY A 139 -3.33 8.87 3.94
N PRO A 140 -3.77 8.55 2.72
CA PRO A 140 -4.84 7.56 2.50
C PRO A 140 -4.33 6.12 2.40
N THR A 141 -3.00 5.93 2.34
CA THR A 141 -2.37 4.62 2.29
C THR A 141 -1.80 4.30 3.65
N CYS A 142 -2.06 3.10 4.15
CA CYS A 142 -1.50 2.66 5.40
C CYS A 142 0.03 2.59 5.32
N PRO A 143 0.76 3.26 6.23
CA PRO A 143 2.20 3.13 6.33
C PRO A 143 2.70 1.69 6.49
N GLN A 144 1.83 0.82 7.00
CA GLN A 144 2.11 -0.56 7.40
C GLN A 144 1.57 -1.61 6.41
N ASP A 145 0.90 -1.21 5.30
CA ASP A 145 0.37 -2.14 4.29
C ASP A 145 1.41 -2.54 3.24
N THR A 146 2.64 -2.04 3.37
CA THR A 146 3.74 -2.44 2.48
C THR A 146 4.41 -3.73 2.97
N ILE A 147 5.14 -4.40 2.08
CA ILE A 147 5.98 -5.54 2.44
C ILE A 147 6.96 -5.21 3.58
N CYS A 148 7.36 -3.93 3.74
CA CYS A 148 8.35 -3.50 4.73
C CYS A 148 8.00 -3.86 6.17
N ARG A 149 6.73 -4.03 6.53
CA ARG A 149 6.30 -4.53 7.85
C ARG A 149 6.89 -5.92 8.18
N PHE A 150 7.19 -6.70 7.16
CA PHE A 150 7.73 -8.05 7.24
C PHE A 150 9.19 -8.16 6.80
N MET A 151 9.82 -7.04 6.46
CA MET A 151 11.20 -7.01 5.99
C MET A 151 12.17 -6.50 7.06
N LYS A 152 13.44 -6.80 6.84
CA LYS A 152 14.55 -6.26 7.61
C LYS A 152 14.62 -4.74 7.51
N ASN A 153 15.13 -4.08 8.55
CA ASN A 153 15.41 -2.66 8.53
C ASN A 153 16.54 -2.29 7.56
N ASP A 154 16.52 -1.05 7.07
CA ASP A 154 17.55 -0.41 6.24
C ASP A 154 17.84 -1.16 4.93
N ILE A 155 16.79 -1.64 4.26
CA ILE A 155 16.90 -2.30 2.95
C ILE A 155 16.04 -1.60 1.90
N PHE A 156 16.38 -1.87 0.64
CA PHE A 156 15.51 -1.57 -0.50
C PHE A 156 14.90 -2.87 -1.02
N VAL A 157 13.63 -2.79 -1.39
CA VAL A 157 12.86 -3.89 -1.96
C VAL A 157 12.08 -3.38 -3.15
N GLY A 158 11.76 -4.24 -4.10
CA GLY A 158 10.87 -3.87 -5.20
C GLY A 158 9.45 -3.61 -4.71
N ASP A 159 8.74 -2.68 -5.36
CA ASP A 159 7.30 -2.53 -5.13
C ASP A 159 6.59 -3.66 -5.88
N PRO A 160 5.92 -4.61 -5.18
CA PRO A 160 5.22 -5.72 -5.82
C PRO A 160 4.13 -5.25 -6.81
N ASN A 161 3.63 -4.03 -6.63
CA ASN A 161 2.55 -3.46 -7.44
C ASN A 161 3.07 -2.53 -8.54
N ASN A 162 4.37 -2.20 -8.55
CA ASN A 162 4.94 -1.27 -9.52
C ASN A 162 6.42 -1.55 -9.83
N CYS A 163 6.67 -2.15 -10.99
CA CYS A 163 8.01 -2.48 -11.50
C CYS A 163 8.95 -1.27 -11.69
N GLY A 164 8.43 -0.05 -11.80
CA GLY A 164 9.20 1.18 -11.88
C GLY A 164 9.62 1.72 -10.51
N SER A 165 9.13 1.13 -9.43
CA SER A 165 9.23 1.65 -8.08
C SER A 165 9.85 0.64 -7.12
N TYR A 166 10.32 1.18 -6.01
CA TYR A 166 10.91 0.44 -4.91
C TYR A 166 10.46 1.04 -3.59
N LEU A 167 10.66 0.31 -2.51
CA LEU A 167 10.43 0.80 -1.16
C LEU A 167 11.74 0.78 -0.40
N GLN A 168 12.03 1.86 0.32
CA GLN A 168 13.03 1.88 1.37
C GLN A 168 12.34 1.47 2.68
N CYS A 169 12.69 0.31 3.20
CA CYS A 169 12.14 -0.21 4.44
C CYS A 169 12.92 0.33 5.64
N ASN A 170 12.27 1.17 6.43
CA ASN A 170 12.81 1.74 7.65
C ASN A 170 11.87 1.40 8.83
N ASN A 171 12.25 0.43 9.65
CA ASN A 171 11.56 -0.02 10.86
C ASN A 171 10.09 -0.36 10.60
N GLY A 172 9.83 -1.19 9.57
CA GLY A 172 8.49 -1.57 9.16
C GLY A 172 7.78 -0.57 8.25
N TYR A 173 8.25 0.67 8.19
CA TYR A 173 7.70 1.72 7.33
C TYR A 173 8.32 1.64 5.93
N GLY A 174 7.49 1.52 4.89
CA GLY A 174 7.93 1.57 3.50
C GLY A 174 7.86 2.98 2.95
N THR A 175 9.02 3.62 2.72
CA THR A 175 9.09 4.88 1.98
C THR A 175 9.21 4.58 0.50
N PRO A 176 8.23 4.95 -0.34
CA PRO A 176 8.30 4.69 -1.77
C PRO A 176 9.39 5.53 -2.43
N GLY A 177 10.05 4.94 -3.41
CA GLY A 177 11.00 5.57 -4.31
C GLY A 177 10.74 5.09 -5.74
N GLN A 178 11.12 5.91 -6.71
CA GLN A 178 10.88 5.62 -8.11
C GLN A 178 12.19 5.63 -8.89
N CYS A 179 12.33 4.69 -9.82
CA CYS A 179 13.42 4.71 -10.76
C CYS A 179 13.25 5.86 -11.76
N GLY A 180 14.38 6.44 -12.19
CA GLY A 180 14.36 7.50 -13.19
C GLY A 180 13.70 7.05 -14.51
N THR A 181 13.29 8.01 -15.34
CA THR A 181 12.58 7.79 -16.60
C THR A 181 13.15 6.63 -17.43
N GLY A 182 12.28 5.71 -17.84
CA GLY A 182 12.64 4.55 -18.66
C GLY A 182 13.45 3.48 -17.93
N LYS A 183 13.52 3.53 -16.59
CA LYS A 183 14.18 2.51 -15.77
C LYS A 183 13.17 1.79 -14.89
N PHE A 184 13.53 0.57 -14.53
CA PHE A 184 12.77 -0.36 -13.71
C PHE A 184 13.62 -0.79 -12.52
N TYR A 185 12.99 -0.99 -11.38
CA TYR A 185 13.69 -1.53 -10.22
C TYR A 185 13.92 -3.02 -10.44
N ASN A 186 15.17 -3.46 -10.37
CA ASN A 186 15.50 -4.88 -10.41
C ASN A 186 15.70 -5.39 -8.97
N PRO A 187 14.75 -6.17 -8.42
CA PRO A 187 14.87 -6.69 -7.08
C PRO A 187 16.00 -7.71 -6.91
N GLY A 188 16.58 -8.23 -7.99
CA GLY A 188 17.69 -9.19 -7.92
C GLY A 188 19.05 -8.56 -7.68
N ASN A 189 19.23 -7.30 -8.06
CA ASN A 189 20.46 -6.54 -7.78
C ASN A 189 20.22 -5.29 -6.92
N GLY A 190 18.97 -4.93 -6.65
CA GLY A 190 18.57 -3.79 -5.85
C GLY A 190 18.74 -2.44 -6.54
N MET A 191 18.88 -2.42 -7.87
CA MET A 191 19.24 -1.22 -8.65
C MET A 191 18.21 -0.94 -9.75
N CYS A 192 18.08 0.35 -10.10
CA CYS A 192 17.32 0.76 -11.27
C CYS A 192 18.09 0.47 -12.56
N GLN A 193 17.46 -0.20 -13.52
CA GLN A 193 18.05 -0.59 -14.80
C GLN A 193 17.12 -0.28 -15.98
N GLY A 194 17.65 -0.17 -17.19
CA GLY A 194 16.84 0.10 -18.39
C GLY A 194 16.03 -1.10 -18.88
N THR A 195 16.48 -2.33 -18.59
CA THR A 195 15.77 -3.55 -18.99
C THR A 195 14.65 -3.85 -18.01
N ASN A 196 13.42 -4.02 -18.49
CA ASN A 196 12.30 -4.42 -17.65
C ASN A 196 12.53 -5.84 -17.08
N PRO A 197 12.74 -6.01 -15.76
CA PRO A 197 12.98 -7.32 -15.14
C PRO A 197 11.69 -8.08 -14.80
N CYS A 198 10.51 -7.49 -15.02
CA CYS A 198 9.24 -8.11 -14.67
C CYS A 198 8.84 -9.19 -15.68
N THR A 199 8.66 -10.42 -15.21
CA THR A 199 8.40 -11.62 -16.01
C THR A 199 6.92 -11.96 -16.16
N GLY A 200 6.01 -11.09 -15.71
CA GLY A 200 4.56 -11.26 -15.87
C GLY A 200 4.03 -10.49 -17.08
N GLU A 201 3.02 -11.04 -17.76
CA GLU A 201 2.20 -10.38 -18.79
C GLU A 201 1.44 -9.13 -18.32
N SER A 202 1.76 -8.60 -17.14
CA SER A 202 1.42 -7.24 -16.77
C SER A 202 2.24 -6.31 -17.65
N GLY A 203 1.62 -5.80 -18.72
CA GLY A 203 2.09 -4.67 -19.51
C GLY A 203 2.17 -3.36 -18.72
N ASN A 204 2.74 -3.41 -17.52
CA ASN A 204 3.02 -2.27 -16.65
C ASN A 204 4.51 -1.90 -16.77
N SER A 205 4.94 -1.74 -18.04
CA SER A 205 5.87 -0.67 -18.35
C SER A 205 5.28 0.60 -17.74
N GLY A 206 6.08 1.43 -17.04
CA GLY A 206 5.64 2.66 -16.34
C GLY A 206 4.95 3.68 -17.25
N SER A 207 3.76 3.33 -17.68
CA SER A 207 2.83 4.01 -18.54
C SER A 207 1.51 3.45 -18.05
N ASN A 208 0.98 4.09 -17.02
CA ASN A 208 -0.43 3.94 -16.75
C ASN A 208 -1.15 4.22 -18.08
N PRO A 209 -2.09 3.38 -18.53
CA PRO A 209 -2.86 3.67 -19.72
C PRO A 209 -3.69 4.95 -19.45
N GLY A 210 -3.11 6.11 -19.74
CA GLY A 210 -3.71 7.42 -19.43
C GLY A 210 -2.75 8.59 -19.14
N THR A 211 -1.46 8.38 -18.84
CA THR A 211 -0.54 9.51 -18.56
C THR A 211 0.26 9.94 -19.78
N THR A 212 0.15 11.22 -20.17
CA THR A 212 0.97 11.81 -21.26
C THR A 212 2.36 12.26 -20.78
N TYR A 213 2.58 12.32 -19.47
CA TYR A 213 3.77 12.89 -18.84
C TYR A 213 4.56 11.87 -18.02
N THR A 214 5.86 12.09 -17.87
CA THR A 214 6.74 11.29 -17.00
C THR A 214 7.19 12.11 -15.79
N VAL A 215 7.40 11.45 -14.63
CA VAL A 215 7.91 12.10 -13.41
C VAL A 215 9.19 12.88 -13.71
N GLY A 216 9.24 14.13 -13.26
CA GLY A 216 10.37 15.04 -13.48
C GLY A 216 10.37 15.75 -14.84
N GLN A 217 9.41 15.46 -15.73
CA GLN A 217 9.28 16.15 -17.01
C GLN A 217 8.91 17.62 -16.79
N SER A 218 9.73 18.53 -17.32
CA SER A 218 9.41 19.95 -17.40
C SER A 218 8.48 20.20 -18.60
N VAL A 219 7.32 20.78 -18.34
CA VAL A 219 6.31 21.11 -19.37
C VAL A 219 6.06 22.60 -19.34
N ALA A 220 6.12 23.23 -20.51
CA ALA A 220 5.95 24.68 -20.64
C ALA A 220 4.50 25.11 -20.42
N ALA A 221 4.32 26.28 -19.78
CA ALA A 221 3.04 26.97 -19.63
C ALA A 221 1.92 26.21 -18.87
N VAL A 222 2.25 25.17 -18.09
CA VAL A 222 1.27 24.42 -17.28
C VAL A 222 0.95 25.07 -15.93
N CYS A 223 1.78 26.03 -15.50
CA CYS A 223 1.61 26.73 -14.22
C CYS A 223 0.74 27.99 -14.31
N THR A 224 0.27 28.35 -15.50
CA THR A 224 -0.53 29.56 -15.73
C THR A 224 -1.85 29.49 -14.97
N GLY A 225 -2.14 30.53 -14.18
CA GLY A 225 -3.37 30.64 -13.41
C GLY A 225 -3.37 29.90 -12.08
N GLY A 226 -2.26 29.26 -11.71
CA GLY A 226 -2.10 28.67 -10.37
C GLY A 226 -1.82 29.71 -9.30
N THR A 227 -2.22 29.39 -8.07
CA THR A 227 -2.05 30.26 -6.91
C THR A 227 -1.29 29.51 -5.82
N ALA A 228 -0.29 30.14 -5.21
CA ALA A 228 0.39 29.55 -4.07
C ALA A 228 -0.44 29.66 -2.80
N ILE A 229 -0.47 28.57 -2.03
CA ILE A 229 -1.06 28.56 -0.70
C ILE A 229 -0.07 29.24 0.25
N ALA A 230 -0.44 30.42 0.75
CA ALA A 230 0.41 31.21 1.64
C ALA A 230 0.86 30.37 2.87
N PRO A 231 2.11 30.50 3.32
CA PRO A 231 3.14 31.48 2.95
C PRO A 231 4.08 31.03 1.81
N ALA A 232 3.76 29.95 1.08
CA ALA A 232 4.66 29.41 0.06
C ALA A 232 4.72 30.29 -1.20
N THR A 233 5.87 30.30 -1.88
CA THR A 233 6.05 30.86 -3.23
C THR A 233 5.90 29.80 -4.32
N THR A 234 5.78 28.54 -3.92
CA THR A 234 5.61 27.37 -4.79
C THR A 234 4.19 26.85 -4.67
N PHE A 235 3.71 26.19 -5.72
CA PHE A 235 2.36 25.67 -5.78
C PHE A 235 2.25 24.46 -6.68
N PHE A 236 1.15 23.73 -6.54
CA PHE A 236 0.89 22.54 -7.35
C PHE A 236 -0.37 22.72 -8.19
N MET A 237 -0.32 22.22 -9.42
CA MET A 237 -1.42 22.28 -10.39
C MET A 237 -1.81 20.87 -10.82
N PRO A 238 -3.10 20.56 -11.01
CA PRO A 238 -3.49 19.26 -11.55
C PRO A 238 -2.98 19.10 -12.98
N ASP A 239 -2.66 17.88 -13.39
CA ASP A 239 -2.22 17.60 -14.76
C ASP A 239 -3.35 17.64 -15.80
N LYS A 240 -4.61 17.69 -15.33
CA LYS A 240 -5.85 17.72 -16.11
C LYS A 240 -6.02 16.53 -17.06
N GLN A 241 -5.40 15.41 -16.73
CA GLN A 241 -5.48 14.16 -17.48
C GLN A 241 -5.76 12.97 -16.58
N THR A 242 -5.27 13.01 -15.34
CA THR A 242 -5.37 11.93 -14.38
C THR A 242 -5.86 12.46 -13.04
N CYS A 243 -6.37 11.55 -12.19
CA CYS A 243 -6.75 11.91 -10.84
C CYS A 243 -5.58 12.08 -9.88
N TYR A 244 -4.34 11.86 -10.31
CA TYR A 244 -3.20 11.73 -9.42
C TYR A 244 -1.97 12.52 -9.87
N GLY A 245 -1.90 12.91 -11.15
CA GLY A 245 -0.80 13.69 -11.67
C GLY A 245 -0.95 15.17 -11.38
N TYR A 246 0.17 15.81 -11.08
CA TYR A 246 0.23 17.23 -10.79
C TYR A 246 1.58 17.83 -11.22
N PHE A 247 1.62 19.14 -11.42
CA PHE A 247 2.82 19.91 -11.72
C PHE A 247 3.27 20.69 -10.51
N TYR A 248 4.55 20.61 -10.17
CA TYR A 248 5.21 21.53 -9.26
C TYR A 248 5.61 22.80 -10.00
N CYS A 249 5.20 23.94 -9.44
CA CYS A 249 5.37 25.25 -10.03
C CYS A 249 6.07 26.20 -9.05
N THR A 250 7.05 26.95 -9.56
CA THR A 250 7.77 27.98 -8.78
C THR A 250 7.36 29.40 -9.18
N THR A 251 6.65 29.56 -10.31
CA THR A 251 6.19 30.86 -10.82
C THR A 251 4.82 30.71 -11.51
N ALA A 252 3.96 31.73 -11.37
CA ALA A 252 2.58 31.74 -11.87
C ALA A 252 2.44 31.77 -13.41
N ALA A 253 3.54 31.93 -14.14
CA ALA A 253 3.58 31.96 -15.61
C ALA A 253 4.66 31.02 -16.19
N GLY A 254 5.11 30.05 -15.39
CA GLY A 254 6.29 29.24 -15.71
C GLY A 254 6.02 27.85 -16.25
N ASN A 255 7.12 27.17 -16.50
CA ASN A 255 7.15 25.73 -16.71
C ASN A 255 6.84 25.02 -15.38
N GLY A 256 6.16 23.90 -15.46
CA GLY A 256 5.90 23.03 -14.32
C GLY A 256 6.64 21.71 -14.48
N VAL A 257 7.06 21.13 -13.36
CA VAL A 257 7.68 19.81 -13.33
C VAL A 257 6.61 18.80 -12.93
N TRP A 258 6.31 17.84 -13.80
CA TRP A 258 5.27 16.85 -13.53
C TRP A 258 5.71 15.84 -12.47
N ASN A 259 4.79 15.47 -11.59
CA ASN A 259 4.93 14.40 -10.63
C ASN A 259 3.56 13.72 -10.45
N ALA A 260 3.55 12.60 -9.76
CA ALA A 260 2.33 11.86 -9.45
C ALA A 260 2.18 11.68 -7.94
N CYS A 261 0.93 11.63 -7.52
CA CYS A 261 0.54 11.21 -6.20
C CYS A 261 0.89 9.73 -6.00
N LEU A 262 1.24 9.36 -4.76
CA LEU A 262 1.55 7.98 -4.42
C LEU A 262 0.36 7.06 -4.76
N THR A 263 0.63 5.81 -5.14
CA THR A 263 -0.42 4.82 -5.37
C THR A 263 -1.35 4.73 -4.15
N GLY A 264 -2.66 4.73 -4.41
CA GLY A 264 -3.73 4.82 -3.41
C GLY A 264 -4.26 6.24 -3.18
N THR A 265 -3.70 7.25 -3.84
CA THR A 265 -3.99 8.66 -3.54
C THR A 265 -4.32 9.46 -4.82
N HIS A 266 -5.18 10.45 -4.70
CA HIS A 266 -5.57 11.37 -5.78
C HIS A 266 -5.12 12.79 -5.45
N PHE A 267 -4.75 13.58 -6.47
CA PHE A 267 -4.36 14.97 -6.29
C PHE A 267 -5.61 15.85 -6.13
N ASP A 268 -5.69 16.55 -5.01
CA ASP A 268 -6.69 17.58 -4.77
C ASP A 268 -6.11 18.95 -5.13
N PRO A 269 -6.64 19.61 -6.18
CA PRO A 269 -6.17 20.92 -6.61
C PRO A 269 -6.51 22.05 -5.63
N ASP A 270 -7.54 21.89 -4.79
CA ASP A 270 -7.97 22.92 -3.84
C ASP A 270 -7.04 22.96 -2.63
N THR A 271 -6.65 21.79 -2.12
CA THR A 271 -5.69 21.69 -1.01
C THR A 271 -4.24 21.57 -1.45
N GLN A 272 -3.98 21.36 -2.74
CA GLN A 272 -2.67 21.08 -3.36
C GLN A 272 -1.94 19.90 -2.72
N LYS A 273 -2.68 18.85 -2.38
CA LYS A 273 -2.18 17.65 -1.69
C LYS A 273 -2.68 16.38 -2.35
N CYS A 274 -1.95 15.29 -2.13
CA CYS A 274 -2.41 13.96 -2.47
C CYS A 274 -3.32 13.43 -1.34
N VAL A 275 -4.62 13.39 -1.59
CA VAL A 275 -5.67 13.03 -0.62
C VAL A 275 -6.22 11.62 -0.90
N SER A 276 -7.14 11.17 -0.04
CA SER A 276 -7.94 9.96 -0.35
C SER A 276 -8.79 10.20 -1.60
N PRO A 277 -8.92 9.21 -2.50
CA PRO A 277 -9.86 9.28 -3.61
C PRO A 277 -11.27 9.69 -3.19
N ALA A 278 -11.72 9.29 -1.99
CA ALA A 278 -13.05 9.62 -1.46
C ALA A 278 -13.20 11.10 -1.10
N SER A 279 -12.09 11.76 -0.75
CA SER A 279 -12.08 13.16 -0.32
C SER A 279 -11.92 14.17 -1.45
N VAL A 280 -11.83 13.73 -2.70
CA VAL A 280 -11.75 14.61 -3.88
C VAL A 280 -12.72 14.12 -4.96
N ASP A 281 -13.45 15.05 -5.56
CA ASP A 281 -14.27 14.75 -6.74
C ASP A 281 -13.40 14.85 -8.00
N CYS A 282 -12.96 13.71 -8.50
CA CYS A 282 -12.17 13.63 -9.73
C CYS A 282 -12.98 12.99 -10.87
N THR A 283 -13.04 13.66 -12.01
CA THR A 283 -13.76 13.20 -13.21
C THR A 283 -12.91 12.36 -14.17
N TYR A 284 -11.63 12.15 -13.89
CA TYR A 284 -10.74 11.32 -14.71
C TYR A 284 -10.77 9.85 -14.25
N ASN A 285 -9.92 9.00 -14.83
CA ASN A 285 -9.81 7.60 -14.44
C ASN A 285 -9.37 7.47 -12.96
N ARG A 286 -10.33 7.19 -12.09
CA ARG A 286 -10.12 7.04 -10.64
C ARG A 286 -9.43 5.73 -10.28
N CYS A 287 -9.57 4.71 -11.11
CA CYS A 287 -8.88 3.41 -10.98
C CYS A 287 -7.39 3.50 -11.34
N GLY A 288 -6.95 4.57 -12.02
CA GLY A 288 -5.60 4.68 -12.56
C GLY A 288 -4.49 4.61 -11.50
N ASN A 289 -4.70 5.13 -10.29
CA ASN A 289 -3.64 5.19 -9.28
C ASN A 289 -4.06 4.62 -7.94
N VAL A 290 -4.88 3.56 -7.95
CA VAL A 290 -5.39 2.90 -6.76
C VAL A 290 -5.35 1.39 -6.96
N ASN A 291 -5.12 0.65 -5.87
CA ASN A 291 -5.26 -0.81 -5.88
C ASN A 291 -6.63 -1.21 -5.32
N SER A 292 -7.69 -0.67 -5.92
CA SER A 292 -9.08 -0.97 -5.53
C SER A 292 -9.76 -1.77 -6.63
N PRO A 293 -10.57 -2.79 -6.30
CA PRO A 293 -11.38 -3.50 -7.30
C PRO A 293 -12.48 -2.60 -7.89
N PHE A 294 -12.98 -1.64 -7.10
CA PHE A 294 -14.04 -0.74 -7.52
C PHE A 294 -13.84 0.69 -6.99
N MET A 295 -14.35 1.68 -7.72
CA MET A 295 -14.28 3.10 -7.34
C MET A 295 -15.63 3.75 -7.54
N ALA A 296 -16.05 4.67 -6.67
CA ALA A 296 -17.27 5.45 -6.90
C ALA A 296 -17.18 6.24 -8.22
N VAL A 297 -18.31 6.43 -8.91
CA VAL A 297 -18.34 7.28 -10.11
C VAL A 297 -18.65 8.72 -9.71
N SER A 298 -17.79 9.64 -10.16
CA SER A 298 -17.97 11.09 -9.95
C SER A 298 -19.34 11.57 -10.45
N GLY A 299 -19.97 12.46 -9.69
CA GLY A 299 -21.29 13.02 -10.00
C GLY A 299 -22.48 12.06 -9.85
N GLN A 300 -22.26 10.80 -9.46
CA GLN A 300 -23.33 9.79 -9.32
C GLN A 300 -23.88 9.67 -7.90
N ASN A 301 -23.49 10.58 -6.99
CA ASN A 301 -23.88 10.54 -5.59
C ASN A 301 -23.57 9.19 -4.92
N CYS A 302 -22.46 8.56 -5.32
CA CYS A 302 -22.08 7.20 -4.92
C CYS A 302 -23.13 6.12 -5.20
N LYS A 303 -24.10 6.32 -6.10
CA LYS A 303 -25.05 5.25 -6.49
C LYS A 303 -24.48 4.27 -7.51
N GLN A 304 -23.40 4.66 -8.16
CA GLN A 304 -22.73 3.91 -9.20
C GLN A 304 -21.25 3.79 -8.85
N TYR A 305 -20.66 2.64 -9.17
CA TYR A 305 -19.23 2.38 -9.03
C TYR A 305 -18.68 1.79 -10.33
N GLU A 306 -17.43 2.10 -10.61
CA GLU A 306 -16.63 1.55 -11.70
C GLU A 306 -15.92 0.27 -11.24
N ILE A 307 -15.85 -0.73 -12.10
CA ILE A 307 -15.10 -1.97 -11.92
C ILE A 307 -13.73 -1.79 -12.56
N CYS A 308 -12.69 -1.61 -11.74
CA CYS A 308 -11.38 -1.17 -12.23
C CYS A 308 -10.71 -2.14 -13.20
N SER A 309 -11.02 -3.44 -13.13
CA SER A 309 -10.49 -4.43 -14.07
C SER A 309 -11.06 -4.33 -15.49
N SER A 310 -12.19 -3.64 -15.66
CA SER A 310 -12.93 -3.62 -16.93
C SER A 310 -13.34 -2.22 -17.41
N GLY A 311 -13.31 -1.21 -16.52
CA GLY A 311 -13.87 0.12 -16.77
C GLY A 311 -15.41 0.15 -16.88
N ALA A 312 -16.07 -0.99 -16.73
CA ALA A 312 -17.52 -1.07 -16.70
C ALA A 312 -18.06 -0.45 -15.41
N THR A 313 -19.27 0.09 -15.46
CA THR A 313 -19.94 0.62 -14.28
C THR A 313 -21.08 -0.28 -13.84
N ALA A 314 -21.33 -0.32 -12.54
CA ALA A 314 -22.37 -1.10 -11.89
C ALA A 314 -23.04 -0.30 -10.78
N TYR A 315 -24.18 -0.81 -10.30
CA TYR A 315 -25.00 -0.21 -9.26
C TYR A 315 -25.09 -1.13 -8.07
N CYS A 316 -25.15 -0.54 -6.88
CA CYS A 316 -25.47 -1.29 -5.68
C CYS A 316 -26.94 -1.77 -5.67
N PRO A 317 -27.26 -2.84 -4.91
CA PRO A 317 -28.64 -3.30 -4.74
C PRO A 317 -29.56 -2.21 -4.17
N SER A 318 -30.84 -2.24 -4.51
CA SER A 318 -31.82 -1.23 -4.05
C SER A 318 -31.98 -1.16 -2.52
N SER A 319 -31.65 -2.23 -1.80
CA SER A 319 -31.66 -2.25 -0.32
C SER A 319 -30.50 -1.44 0.29
N ASN A 320 -29.41 -1.26 -0.44
CA ASN A 320 -28.20 -0.55 -0.02
C ASN A 320 -27.68 0.27 -1.21
N PRO A 321 -28.34 1.38 -1.59
CA PRO A 321 -28.16 1.99 -2.90
C PRO A 321 -26.87 2.81 -3.04
N PHE A 322 -26.06 2.95 -2.00
CA PHE A 322 -24.84 3.77 -2.02
C PHE A 322 -23.59 2.90 -1.91
N TYR A 323 -22.60 3.18 -2.72
CA TYR A 323 -21.30 2.53 -2.70
C TYR A 323 -20.35 3.29 -1.78
N ASP A 324 -19.92 2.62 -0.72
CA ASP A 324 -18.85 3.06 0.16
C ASP A 324 -17.52 2.53 -0.38
N GLU A 325 -16.78 3.38 -1.08
CA GLU A 325 -15.52 3.01 -1.70
C GLU A 325 -14.35 2.85 -0.73
N VAL A 326 -14.46 3.40 0.49
CA VAL A 326 -13.41 3.25 1.52
C VAL A 326 -13.48 1.85 2.10
N HIS A 327 -14.70 1.34 2.33
CA HIS A 327 -14.94 0.02 2.88
C HIS A 327 -15.21 -1.05 1.80
N ASN A 328 -15.31 -0.66 0.53
CA ASN A 328 -15.67 -1.52 -0.62
C ASN A 328 -16.99 -2.29 -0.42
N ILE A 329 -18.03 -1.62 0.09
CA ILE A 329 -19.34 -2.22 0.36
C ILE A 329 -20.48 -1.32 -0.09
N CYS A 330 -21.66 -1.91 -0.32
CA CYS A 330 -22.88 -1.14 -0.53
C CYS A 330 -23.57 -0.87 0.82
N THR A 331 -23.90 0.39 1.08
CA THR A 331 -24.53 0.88 2.32
C THR A 331 -25.92 1.44 2.07
N LYS A 332 -26.73 1.48 3.14
CA LYS A 332 -28.07 2.08 3.12
C LYS A 332 -28.02 3.60 3.14
N ASP A 333 -27.11 4.15 3.92
CA ASP A 333 -26.92 5.59 4.08
C ASP A 333 -25.82 6.07 3.15
N LYS A 334 -25.99 7.27 2.58
CA LYS A 334 -25.02 7.89 1.68
C LYS A 334 -23.74 8.19 2.46
N PRO A 335 -22.56 7.70 2.03
CA PRO A 335 -21.30 8.05 2.66
C PRO A 335 -21.03 9.55 2.58
N ALA A 336 -20.53 10.13 3.68
CA ALA A 336 -20.18 11.55 3.77
C ALA A 336 -18.80 11.84 3.14
N TYR A 337 -18.63 11.44 1.89
CA TYR A 337 -17.41 11.62 1.12
C TYR A 337 -17.59 12.71 0.07
N THR A 338 -16.54 13.48 -0.22
CA THR A 338 -16.56 14.52 -1.26
C THR A 338 -16.99 13.95 -2.62
N ILE A 339 -16.50 12.75 -2.98
CA ILE A 339 -16.88 12.08 -4.24
C ILE A 339 -18.38 11.76 -4.34
N CYS A 340 -19.06 11.60 -3.20
CA CYS A 340 -20.50 11.37 -3.17
C CYS A 340 -21.30 12.68 -3.35
N GLY A 341 -20.64 13.84 -3.41
CA GLY A 341 -21.29 15.15 -3.53
C GLY A 341 -22.14 15.53 -2.31
N ALA A 342 -22.56 16.80 -2.24
CA ALA A 342 -23.56 17.25 -1.27
C ALA A 342 -24.92 16.57 -1.55
N GLU A 343 -25.77 16.45 -0.52
CA GLU A 343 -27.18 16.03 -0.69
C GLU A 343 -28.04 17.09 -1.39
#